data_AF-A0A2D8C0H5-F1
#
_entry.id   AF-A0A2D8C0H5-F1
#
_cell.length_a   1.000
_cell.length_b   1.000
_cell.length_c   1.000
_cell.angle_alpha   90.00
_cell.angle_beta   90.00
_cell.angle_gamma   90.00
#
_symmetry.space_group_name_H-M   'P 1'
#
loop_
_entity.id
_entity.type
_entity.pdbx_description
1 polymer ?
#
loop_
_entity_poly.entity_id
_entity_poly.type
_entity_poly.pdbx_seq_one_letter_code
_entity_poly.pdbx_strand_id
1 'polypeptide(L)'
;MNQQFKILKKAAEVFHSYGISLHGPRKNDHFIQKLNMDPIFINGLIFELEYQLQVYIQEEKLRTACTPKELIRLFLEIPQEN
;
A
#
# COMPACT_ATOMS: atom_id res chain seq x y z
N MET A 1 -1.15 -14.93 16.17
CA MET A 1 -0.88 -13.59 15.60
C MET A 1 -1.88 -13.35 14.49
N ASN A 2 -2.63 -12.25 14.56
CA ASN A 2 -3.68 -11.92 13.60
C ASN A 2 -3.07 -11.64 12.21
N GLN A 3 -3.53 -12.30 11.15
CA GLN A 3 -2.93 -12.22 9.80
C GLN A 3 -3.00 -10.79 9.24
N GLN A 4 -4.08 -10.08 9.56
CA GLN A 4 -4.24 -8.65 9.29
C GLN A 4 -3.13 -7.80 9.92
N PHE A 5 -2.64 -8.16 11.11
CA PHE A 5 -1.57 -7.43 11.78
C PHE A 5 -0.23 -7.62 11.06
N LYS A 6 0.02 -8.80 10.48
CA LYS A 6 1.23 -9.04 9.65
C LYS A 6 1.19 -8.20 8.37
N ILE A 7 0.03 -8.13 7.71
CA ILE A 7 -0.17 -7.30 6.51
C ILE A 7 0.08 -5.84 6.84
N LEU A 8 -0.57 -5.31 7.87
CA LEU A 8 -0.40 -3.92 8.30
C LEU A 8 1.05 -3.59 8.67
N LYS A 9 1.74 -4.50 9.38
CA LYS A 9 3.13 -4.30 9.76
C LYS A 9 4.05 -4.22 8.54
N LYS A 10 3.94 -5.19 7.62
CA LYS A 10 4.73 -5.20 6.38
C LYS A 10 4.43 -3.98 5.51
N ALA A 11 3.15 -3.64 5.36
CA ALA A 11 2.76 -2.45 4.62
C ALA A 11 3.41 -1.21 5.25
N ALA A 12 3.30 -1.02 6.56
CA ALA A 12 3.91 0.11 7.26
C ALA A 12 5.43 0.17 7.07
N GLU A 13 6.14 -0.96 7.10
CA GLU A 13 7.57 -1.03 6.81
C GLU A 13 7.89 -0.57 5.38
N VAL A 14 7.15 -1.06 4.39
CA VAL A 14 7.33 -0.65 2.99
C VAL A 14 7.02 0.83 2.80
N PHE A 15 5.89 1.33 3.29
CA PHE A 15 5.57 2.77 3.22
C PHE A 15 6.66 3.63 3.87
N HIS A 16 7.21 3.20 5.00
CA HIS A 16 8.30 3.90 5.68
C HIS A 16 9.58 3.95 4.84
N SER A 17 9.95 2.86 4.16
CA SER A 17 11.10 2.81 3.26
C SER A 17 11.00 3.80 2.08
N TYR A 18 9.77 4.09 1.63
CA TYR A 18 9.50 5.08 0.58
C TYR A 18 9.31 6.50 1.14
N GLY A 19 9.53 6.71 2.44
CA GLY A 19 9.37 8.02 3.11
C GLY A 19 7.90 8.41 3.38
N ILE A 20 6.96 7.49 3.19
CA ILE A 20 5.53 7.73 3.35
C ILE A 20 5.15 7.45 4.80
N SER A 21 4.74 8.50 5.50
CA SER A 21 4.33 8.37 6.90
C SER A 21 2.84 8.05 7.00
N LEU A 22 2.48 6.89 7.54
CA LEU A 22 1.09 6.46 7.73
C LEU A 22 0.38 7.10 8.95
N HIS A 23 1.01 8.10 9.58
CA HIS A 23 0.49 8.74 10.79
C HIS A 23 -0.44 9.92 10.48
N GLY A 24 -1.53 10.02 11.23
CA GLY A 24 -2.44 11.17 11.20
C GLY A 24 -3.12 11.38 9.83
N PRO A 25 -3.16 12.62 9.30
CA PRO A 25 -3.85 12.92 8.03
C PRO A 25 -3.10 12.36 6.80
N ARG A 26 -1.80 12.10 6.90
CA ARG A 26 -0.94 11.69 5.78
C ARG A 26 -1.30 10.35 5.14
N LYS A 27 -1.98 9.47 5.88
CA LYS A 27 -2.50 8.21 5.32
C LYS A 27 -3.59 8.40 4.25
N ASN A 28 -4.23 9.57 4.23
CA ASN A 28 -5.23 9.94 3.22
C ASN A 28 -4.62 10.84 2.12
N ASP A 29 -3.33 11.14 2.19
CA ASP A 29 -2.69 11.99 1.18
C ASP A 29 -2.58 11.23 -0.14
N HIS A 30 -2.96 11.90 -1.21
CA HIS A 30 -2.85 11.35 -2.56
C HIS A 30 -1.37 11.24 -2.95
N PHE A 31 -0.94 10.07 -3.42
CA PHE A 31 0.48 9.81 -3.73
C PHE A 31 1.08 10.85 -4.70
N ILE A 32 0.38 11.14 -5.79
CA ILE A 32 0.84 12.11 -6.80
C ILE A 32 0.56 13.55 -6.35
N GLN A 33 -0.67 13.89 -5.97
CA GLN A 33 -1.08 15.29 -5.77
C GLN A 33 -0.63 15.92 -4.45
N LYS A 34 -0.40 15.11 -3.41
CA LYS A 34 -0.06 15.59 -2.06
C LYS A 34 1.34 15.17 -1.64
N LEU A 35 1.71 13.93 -1.92
CA LEU A 35 3.03 13.41 -1.59
C LEU A 35 4.06 13.69 -2.70
N ASN A 36 3.65 14.24 -3.85
CA ASN A 36 4.50 14.53 -5.01
C ASN A 36 5.38 13.33 -5.40
N MET A 37 4.87 12.11 -5.25
CA MET A 37 5.58 10.91 -5.64
C MET A 37 5.55 10.75 -7.15
N ASP A 38 6.70 10.42 -7.74
CA ASP A 38 6.74 10.02 -9.14
C ASP A 38 6.01 8.68 -9.33
N PRO A 39 5.30 8.50 -10.45
CA PRO A 39 4.65 7.24 -10.80
C PRO A 39 5.58 6.03 -10.75
N ILE A 40 6.87 6.22 -11.04
CA ILE A 40 7.90 5.16 -10.95
C ILE A 40 8.03 4.64 -9.52
N PHE A 41 8.06 5.54 -8.51
CA PHE A 41 8.12 5.14 -7.10
C PHE A 41 6.81 4.50 -6.64
N ILE A 42 5.66 4.96 -7.12
CA ILE A 42 4.36 4.36 -6.79
C ILE A 42 4.28 2.93 -7.34
N ASN A 43 4.75 2.70 -8.57
CA ASN A 43 4.80 1.36 -9.15
C ASN A 43 5.75 0.44 -8.37
N GLY A 44 6.92 0.95 -7.96
CA GLY A 44 7.85 0.21 -7.09
C GLY A 44 7.23 -0.14 -5.74
N LEU A 45 6.55 0.82 -5.11
CA LEU A 45 5.84 0.65 -3.84
C LEU A 45 4.79 -0.46 -3.93
N ILE A 46 3.97 -0.44 -4.99
CA ILE A 46 2.94 -1.45 -5.22
C ILE A 46 3.59 -2.83 -5.40
N PHE A 47 4.60 -2.94 -6.27
CA PHE A 47 5.30 -4.19 -6.53
C PHE A 47 5.90 -4.78 -5.25
N GLU A 48 6.53 -3.94 -4.41
CA GLU A 48 7.14 -4.39 -3.18
C GLU A 48 6.11 -4.85 -2.14
N LEU A 49 4.95 -4.18 -2.07
CA LEU A 49 3.82 -4.62 -1.25
C LEU A 49 3.29 -5.98 -1.72
N GLU A 50 3.06 -6.14 -3.02
CA GLU A 50 2.62 -7.40 -3.64
C GLU A 50 3.60 -8.54 -3.34
N TYR A 51 4.90 -8.29 -3.52
CA TYR A 51 5.95 -9.25 -3.23
C TYR A 51 6.02 -9.62 -1.74
N GLN A 52 5.99 -8.64 -0.84
CA GLN A 52 6.07 -8.89 0.60
C GLN A 52 4.84 -9.62 1.13
N LEU A 53 3.67 -9.34 0.56
CA LEU A 53 2.41 -9.94 0.98
C LEU A 53 2.10 -11.24 0.23
N GLN A 54 2.81 -11.53 -0.85
CA GLN A 54 2.55 -12.64 -1.78
C GLN A 54 1.12 -12.56 -2.34
N VAL A 55 0.71 -11.33 -2.68
CA VAL A 55 -0.62 -10.99 -3.19
C VAL A 55 -0.45 -10.30 -4.52
N TYR A 56 -1.31 -10.62 -5.49
CA TYR A 56 -1.38 -9.89 -6.73
C TYR A 56 -2.69 -9.12 -6.82
N ILE A 57 -2.61 -7.81 -7.04
CA ILE A 57 -3.77 -6.95 -7.22
C ILE A 57 -3.90 -6.63 -8.71
N GLN A 58 -5.11 -6.79 -9.25
CA GLN A 58 -5.38 -6.37 -10.62
C GLN A 58 -5.12 -4.86 -10.79
N GLU A 59 -4.43 -4.48 -11.87
CA GLU A 59 -4.11 -3.07 -12.17
C GLU A 59 -5.34 -2.16 -12.11
N GLU A 60 -6.50 -2.62 -12.56
CA GLU A 60 -7.75 -1.83 -12.52
C GLU A 60 -8.12 -1.39 -11.10
N LYS A 61 -7.90 -2.26 -10.10
CA LYS A 61 -8.14 -1.94 -8.69
C LYS A 61 -7.05 -1.00 -8.16
N LEU A 62 -5.80 -1.18 -8.58
CA LEU A 62 -4.69 -0.30 -8.19
C LEU A 62 -4.89 1.13 -8.70
N ARG A 63 -5.45 1.31 -9.90
CA ARG A 63 -5.79 2.65 -10.44
C ARG A 63 -6.79 3.41 -9.58
N THR A 64 -7.57 2.71 -8.76
CA THR A 64 -8.51 3.32 -7.81
C THR A 64 -7.89 3.61 -6.45
N ALA A 65 -6.73 3.03 -6.12
CA ALA A 65 -6.03 3.25 -4.86
C ALA A 65 -4.98 4.35 -4.99
N CYS A 66 -5.45 5.59 -4.83
CA CYS A 66 -4.61 6.77 -4.96
C CYS A 66 -3.99 7.23 -3.63
N THR A 67 -4.40 6.61 -2.51
CA THR A 67 -3.93 6.95 -1.17
C THR A 67 -3.36 5.73 -0.43
N PRO A 68 -2.43 5.92 0.53
CA PRO A 68 -1.89 4.83 1.34
C PRO A 68 -2.98 4.00 2.03
N LYS A 69 -4.01 4.67 2.55
CA LYS A 69 -5.14 4.01 3.22
C LYS A 69 -5.94 3.12 2.27
N GLU A 70 -6.25 3.58 1.06
CA GLU A 70 -6.97 2.79 0.06
C GLU A 70 -6.14 1.57 -0.37
N LEU A 71 -4.84 1.78 -0.59
CA LEU A 71 -3.95 0.71 -0.98
C LEU A 71 -3.90 -0.39 0.10
N ILE A 72 -3.69 -0.01 1.37
CA ILE A 72 -3.75 -0.93 2.51
C ILE A 72 -5.10 -1.66 2.59
N ARG A 73 -6.20 -0.93 2.35
CA ARG A 73 -7.54 -1.51 2.39
C ARG A 73 -7.72 -2.58 1.31
N LEU A 74 -7.23 -2.34 0.08
CA LEU A 74 -7.27 -3.35 -0.97
C LEU A 74 -6.54 -4.63 -0.55
N PHE A 75 -5.34 -4.51 0.04
CA PHE A 75 -4.59 -5.67 0.53
C PHE A 75 -5.29 -6.43 1.67
N LEU A 76 -6.05 -5.73 2.51
CA LEU A 76 -6.83 -6.35 3.60
C LEU A 76 -8.13 -7.00 3.11
N GLU A 77 -8.72 -6.51 2.01
CA GLU A 77 -9.96 -7.05 1.42
C GLU A 77 -9.71 -8.28 0.55
N ILE A 78 -8.47 -8.53 0.12
CA ILE A 78 -8.14 -9.74 -0.65
C ILE A 78 -8.07 -10.94 0.28
N PRO A 79 -8.92 -11.98 0.07
CA PRO A 79 -8.81 -13.23 0.80
C PRO A 79 -7.45 -13.84 0.48
N GLN A 80 -6.59 -13.88 1.49
CA GLN A 80 -5.31 -14.56 1.44
C GLN A 80 -5.62 -16.05 1.51
N GLU A 81 -5.64 -16.76 0.38
CA GLU A 81 -5.64 -18.22 0.42
C GLU A 81 -4.34 -18.66 1.11
N ASN A 82 -4.51 -19.31 2.26
CA ASN A 82 -3.43 -19.91 3.05
C ASN A 82 -2.93 -21.19 2.39
#